data_AF-A0A3C0L0B8-F1
#
_entry.id   AF-A0A3C0L0B8-F1
#
_cell.length_a   1.000
_cell.length_b   1.000
_cell.length_c   1.000
_cell.angle_alpha   90.00
_cell.angle_beta   90.00
_cell.angle_gamma   90.00
#
_symmetry.space_group_name_H-M   'P 1'
#
loop_
_entity.id
_entity.type
_entity.pdbx_description
1 polymer ?
#
loop_
_entity_poly.entity_id
_entity_poly.type
_entity_poly.pdbx_seq_one_letter_code
_entity_poly.pdbx_strand_id
1 'polypeptide(L)'
;MNQLADPFSLGKALPKRSRHALSMVTTMSSLALAQMQTSKTSLRTYRLKCHLNGQFFDLNQACTADEVALSRVVNEPVAFVRRYLRRAVLKNRMEIIGQEIWPKMGLVRDHRAWFCNAGQLTQERDSVFGFQTAYPSIGFAGDFAALVLKHAPGATLTQVCILLALWEAKIVFRQSQLTARDLASRLGLCKSTLSTAIMGLVGSEQLLARADPNDDRVVLLSLRLDKAWVQGQQDLIHSFLQKR
;
A
#
# COMPACT_ATOMS: atom_id res chain seq x y z
N MET A 1 -26.64 -35.80 -19.13
CA MET A 1 -25.31 -35.48 -18.56
C MET A 1 -25.35 -34.01 -18.16
N ASN A 2 -25.76 -33.75 -16.92
CA ASN A 2 -25.89 -32.39 -16.37
C ASN A 2 -24.53 -31.94 -15.84
N GLN A 3 -23.92 -30.92 -16.45
CA GLN A 3 -22.85 -30.17 -15.79
C GLN A 3 -23.50 -28.98 -15.08
N LEU A 4 -23.41 -29.03 -13.75
CA LEU A 4 -23.81 -28.00 -12.81
C LEU A 4 -23.10 -26.68 -13.16
N ALA A 5 -23.90 -25.67 -13.49
CA ALA A 5 -23.46 -24.28 -13.44
C ALA A 5 -23.14 -23.93 -11.97
N ASP A 6 -21.95 -23.40 -11.75
CA ASP A 6 -21.45 -22.93 -10.46
C ASP A 6 -22.31 -21.74 -9.97
N PRO A 7 -22.97 -21.80 -8.80
CA PRO A 7 -23.94 -20.78 -8.38
C PRO A 7 -23.30 -19.59 -7.64
N PHE A 8 -22.15 -19.09 -8.11
CA PHE A 8 -21.45 -17.97 -7.48
C PHE A 8 -21.12 -16.84 -8.47
N SER A 9 -22.13 -16.36 -9.20
CA SER A 9 -22.03 -15.17 -10.05
C SER A 9 -23.02 -14.09 -9.59
N LEU A 10 -22.86 -13.63 -8.35
CA LEU A 10 -23.35 -12.33 -7.90
C LEU A 10 -22.26 -11.75 -7.00
N GLY A 11 -21.30 -11.08 -7.63
CA GLY A 11 -20.16 -10.44 -6.96
C GLY A 11 -20.67 -9.46 -5.91
N LYS A 12 -20.66 -9.88 -4.64
CA LYS A 12 -20.82 -8.94 -3.53
C LYS A 12 -19.59 -8.05 -3.50
N ALA A 13 -19.81 -6.73 -3.47
CA ALA A 13 -18.74 -5.76 -3.31
C ALA A 13 -17.86 -6.12 -2.11
N LEU A 14 -16.54 -6.02 -2.27
CA LEU A 14 -15.60 -6.30 -1.20
C LEU A 14 -15.93 -5.46 0.04
N PRO A 15 -16.00 -6.06 1.24
CA PRO A 15 -16.29 -5.30 2.44
C PRO A 15 -15.16 -4.30 2.69
N LYS A 16 -15.53 -3.06 3.06
CA LYS A 16 -14.56 -1.99 3.32
C LYS A 16 -13.67 -2.24 4.54
N ARG A 17 -14.08 -3.14 5.44
CA ARG A 17 -13.36 -3.44 6.68
C ARG A 17 -13.34 -4.95 6.92
N SER A 18 -12.16 -5.47 7.22
CA SER A 18 -11.91 -6.85 7.64
C SER A 18 -10.76 -6.83 8.65
N ARG A 19 -10.80 -7.73 9.64
CA ARG A 19 -9.73 -7.88 10.66
C ARG A 19 -8.50 -8.63 10.12
N HIS A 20 -8.53 -9.04 8.85
CA HIS A 20 -7.39 -9.67 8.20
C HIS A 20 -6.27 -8.65 7.97
N ALA A 21 -5.01 -9.05 8.21
CA ALA A 21 -3.87 -8.13 8.17
C ALA A 21 -3.71 -7.45 6.81
N LEU A 22 -3.85 -8.22 5.73
CA LEU A 22 -3.81 -7.70 4.36
C LEU A 22 -4.94 -6.68 4.09
N SER A 23 -6.13 -6.89 4.66
CA SER A 23 -7.24 -5.94 4.55
C SER A 23 -6.96 -4.63 5.28
N MET A 24 -6.31 -4.71 6.44
CA MET A 24 -5.88 -3.53 7.19
C MET A 24 -4.81 -2.75 6.43
N VAL A 25 -3.80 -3.42 5.87
CA VAL A 25 -2.80 -2.76 5.01
C VAL A 25 -3.46 -2.10 3.81
N THR A 26 -4.34 -2.80 3.10
CA THR A 26 -5.05 -2.26 1.93
C THR A 26 -5.82 -1.00 2.31
N THR A 27 -6.50 -1.02 3.47
CA THR A 27 -7.25 0.13 3.99
C THR A 27 -6.32 1.28 4.38
N MET A 28 -5.23 1.00 5.09
CA MET A 28 -4.22 2.00 5.47
C MET A 28 -3.62 2.67 4.23
N SER A 29 -3.19 1.91 3.22
CA SER A 29 -2.65 2.45 1.97
C SER A 29 -3.67 3.29 1.21
N SER A 30 -4.94 2.85 1.19
CA SER A 30 -6.04 3.62 0.59
C SER A 30 -6.32 4.92 1.33
N LEU A 31 -6.27 4.93 2.66
CA LEU A 31 -6.41 6.14 3.48
C LEU A 31 -5.24 7.09 3.26
N ALA A 32 -4.01 6.57 3.22
CA ALA A 32 -2.83 7.35 2.89
C ALA A 32 -2.96 8.00 1.50
N LEU A 33 -3.46 7.26 0.51
CA LEU A 33 -3.74 7.78 -0.82
C LEU A 33 -4.77 8.92 -0.80
N ALA A 34 -5.88 8.76 -0.07
CA ALA A 34 -6.93 9.78 0.03
C ALA A 34 -6.46 11.08 0.70
N GLN A 35 -5.53 10.99 1.64
CA GLN A 35 -5.01 12.14 2.38
C GLN A 35 -3.86 12.87 1.66
N MET A 36 -3.30 12.28 0.60
CA MET A 36 -2.28 12.94 -0.22
C MET A 36 -2.95 13.93 -1.18
N GLN A 37 -3.22 15.15 -0.69
CA GLN A 37 -3.91 16.22 -1.43
C GLN A 37 -3.11 16.87 -2.60
N THR A 38 -2.01 16.28 -3.08
CA THR A 38 -1.32 16.79 -4.28
C THR A 38 -0.82 15.69 -5.22
N SER A 39 -0.96 15.97 -6.53
CA SER A 39 -0.58 15.23 -7.75
C SER A 39 0.30 13.99 -7.57
N LYS A 40 -0.16 12.84 -8.12
CA LYS A 40 0.61 11.60 -8.38
C LYS A 40 1.87 11.48 -7.52
N THR A 41 1.70 11.25 -6.21
CA THR A 41 2.88 11.08 -5.35
C THR A 41 3.70 9.93 -5.90
N SER A 42 4.93 10.24 -6.31
CA SER A 42 5.88 9.25 -6.80
C SER A 42 5.97 8.13 -5.77
N LEU A 43 5.84 6.89 -6.23
CA LEU A 43 5.90 5.73 -5.35
C LEU A 43 7.27 5.64 -4.63
N ARG A 44 8.32 6.27 -5.19
CA ARG A 44 9.62 6.51 -4.55
C ARG A 44 9.51 7.30 -3.23
N THR A 45 8.74 8.40 -3.25
CA THR A 45 8.49 9.22 -2.06
C THR A 45 7.65 8.47 -1.04
N TYR A 46 6.66 7.69 -1.51
CA TYR A 46 5.86 6.84 -0.64
C TYR A 46 6.72 5.79 0.07
N ARG A 47 7.62 5.10 -0.65
CA ARG A 47 8.56 4.14 -0.07
C ARG A 47 9.45 4.77 1.01
N LEU A 48 10.03 5.94 0.75
CA LEU A 48 10.83 6.66 1.75
C LEU A 48 10.00 7.03 2.99
N LYS A 49 8.74 7.48 2.81
CA LYS A 49 7.81 7.71 3.92
C LYS A 49 7.56 6.44 4.72
N CYS A 50 7.28 5.32 4.06
CA CYS A 50 7.06 4.05 4.74
C CYS A 50 8.28 3.62 5.54
N HIS A 51 9.50 3.79 5.02
CA HIS A 51 10.71 3.46 5.78
C HIS A 51 10.80 4.28 7.08
N LEU A 52 10.66 5.61 6.99
CA LEU A 52 10.74 6.49 8.16
C LEU A 52 9.61 6.19 9.16
N ASN A 53 8.38 6.10 8.68
CA ASN A 53 7.22 5.87 9.54
C ASN A 53 7.21 4.44 10.12
N GLY A 54 7.76 3.46 9.42
CA GLY A 54 7.93 2.10 9.91
C GLY A 54 8.90 2.05 11.09
N GLN A 55 10.01 2.78 11.03
CA GLN A 55 10.90 2.93 12.18
C GLN A 55 10.16 3.55 13.38
N PHE A 56 9.42 4.65 13.15
CA PHE A 56 8.69 5.33 14.22
C PHE A 56 7.56 4.50 14.85
N PHE A 57 6.74 3.83 14.03
CA PHE A 57 5.47 3.28 14.48
C PHE A 57 5.41 1.75 14.41
N ASP A 58 6.15 1.10 13.52
CA ASP A 58 6.27 -0.37 13.56
C ASP A 58 7.33 -0.80 14.58
N LEU A 59 8.46 -0.09 14.65
CA LEU A 59 9.61 -0.45 15.51
C LEU A 59 9.74 0.40 16.78
N ASN A 60 9.04 1.54 16.86
CA ASN A 60 9.13 2.48 17.99
C ASN A 60 10.55 3.03 18.21
N GLN A 61 11.24 3.36 17.12
CA GLN A 61 12.64 3.80 17.09
C GLN A 61 12.81 5.04 16.22
N ALA A 62 13.82 5.86 16.54
CA ALA A 62 14.21 6.99 15.71
C ALA A 62 14.94 6.51 14.45
N CYS A 63 14.89 7.30 13.36
CA CYS A 63 15.68 7.02 12.17
C CYS A 63 17.03 7.71 12.25
N THR A 64 18.05 7.11 11.64
CA THR A 64 19.31 7.84 11.38
C THR A 64 19.07 9.04 10.47
N ALA A 65 19.73 10.16 10.78
CA ALA A 65 19.81 11.34 9.93
C ALA A 65 20.92 11.26 8.88
N ASP A 66 21.72 10.18 8.88
CA ASP A 66 22.70 9.91 7.83
C ASP A 66 22.01 9.66 6.49
N GLU A 67 22.05 10.67 5.63
CA GLU A 67 21.44 10.63 4.31
C GLU A 67 22.05 9.57 3.39
N VAL A 68 23.31 9.19 3.59
CA VAL A 68 24.00 8.14 2.82
C VAL A 68 23.50 6.77 3.25
N ALA A 69 23.37 6.54 4.57
CA ALA A 69 22.79 5.32 5.10
C ALA A 69 21.33 5.15 4.63
N LEU A 70 20.52 6.20 4.77
CA LEU A 70 19.14 6.20 4.29
C LEU A 70 19.06 5.95 2.78
N SER A 71 19.90 6.63 1.99
CA SER A 71 19.98 6.48 0.53
C SER A 71 20.21 5.02 0.11
N ARG A 72 21.10 4.30 0.80
CA ARG A 72 21.34 2.87 0.55
C ARG A 72 20.13 2.02 0.89
N VAL A 73 19.51 2.24 2.04
CA VAL A 73 18.36 1.46 2.51
C VAL A 73 17.16 1.61 1.59
N VAL A 74 16.84 2.85 1.18
CA VAL A 74 15.71 3.10 0.30
C VAL A 74 16.08 3.00 -1.18
N ASN A 75 17.33 2.69 -1.52
CA ASN A 75 17.86 2.66 -2.89
C ASN A 75 17.47 3.90 -3.71
N GLU A 76 17.74 5.09 -3.17
CA GLU A 76 17.46 6.37 -3.81
C GLU A 76 18.68 7.29 -3.74
N PRO A 77 18.87 8.22 -4.68
CA PRO A 77 19.98 9.18 -4.61
C PRO A 77 19.95 10.00 -3.31
N VAL A 78 21.12 10.25 -2.71
CA VAL A 78 21.27 11.09 -1.51
C VAL A 78 20.57 12.44 -1.67
N ALA A 79 20.69 13.07 -2.84
CA ALA A 79 20.03 14.34 -3.15
C ALA A 79 18.49 14.26 -3.08
N PHE A 80 17.90 13.10 -3.45
CA PHE A 80 16.47 12.86 -3.33
C PHE A 80 16.06 12.76 -1.86
N VAL A 81 16.78 11.98 -1.06
CA VAL A 81 16.55 11.82 0.39
C VAL A 81 16.66 13.18 1.09
N ARG A 82 17.77 13.89 0.88
CA ARG A 82 17.99 15.26 1.41
C ARG A 82 16.85 16.21 1.09
N ARG A 83 16.42 16.26 -0.18
CA ARG A 83 15.32 17.13 -0.62
C ARG A 83 14.02 16.78 0.09
N TYR A 84 13.75 15.49 0.28
CA TYR A 84 12.56 15.05 1.01
C TYR A 84 12.63 15.46 2.49
N LEU A 85 13.73 15.15 3.19
CA LEU A 85 13.91 15.47 4.61
C LEU A 85 13.77 16.96 4.87
N ARG A 86 14.45 17.81 4.09
CA ARG A 86 14.32 19.28 4.17
C ARG A 86 12.88 19.72 4.05
N ARG A 87 12.13 19.20 3.08
CA ARG A 87 10.70 19.53 2.90
C ARG A 87 9.84 19.07 4.06
N ALA A 88 10.12 17.90 4.62
CA ALA A 88 9.35 17.36 5.72
C ALA A 88 9.59 18.13 7.04
N VAL A 89 10.82 18.57 7.28
CA VAL A 89 11.18 19.49 8.38
C VAL A 89 10.51 20.85 8.18
N LEU A 90 10.59 21.44 6.98
CA LEU A 90 9.92 22.72 6.68
C LEU A 90 8.40 22.65 6.85
N LYS A 91 7.78 21.49 6.56
CA LYS A 91 6.35 21.24 6.79
C LYS A 91 6.03 20.85 8.24
N ASN A 92 6.99 20.98 9.16
CA ASN A 92 6.84 20.67 10.57
C ASN A 92 6.33 19.24 10.84
N ARG A 93 6.71 18.28 9.99
CA ARG A 93 6.30 16.86 10.12
C ARG A 93 7.27 16.06 10.98
N MET A 94 8.54 16.43 10.92
CA MET A 94 9.65 15.79 11.62
C MET A 94 10.68 16.84 12.01
N GLU A 95 11.59 16.47 12.89
CA GLU A 95 12.77 17.24 13.27
C GLU A 95 14.01 16.36 13.27
N ILE A 96 15.17 17.00 13.17
CA ILE A 96 16.46 16.34 13.21
C ILE A 96 17.18 16.85 14.45
N ILE A 97 17.49 15.95 15.38
CA ILE A 97 18.18 16.23 16.63
C ILE A 97 19.45 15.37 16.64
N GLY A 98 20.61 16.03 16.61
CA GLY A 98 21.87 15.32 16.44
C GLY A 98 21.90 14.49 15.15
N GLN A 99 22.10 13.17 15.29
CA GLN A 99 22.14 12.21 14.19
C GLN A 99 20.84 11.42 14.01
N GLU A 100 19.73 11.90 14.59
CA GLU A 100 18.46 11.20 14.60
C GLU A 100 17.32 12.07 14.06
N ILE A 101 16.40 11.43 13.35
CA ILE A 101 15.17 12.01 12.84
C ILE A 101 14.02 11.55 13.74
N TRP A 102 13.27 12.52 14.23
CA TRP A 102 12.16 12.32 15.15
C TRP A 102 10.85 12.83 14.53
N PRO A 103 9.71 12.11 14.70
CA PRO A 103 8.42 12.61 14.25
C PRO A 103 7.91 13.70 15.18
N LYS A 104 7.24 14.72 14.62
CA LYS A 104 6.52 15.70 15.43
C LYS A 104 5.12 15.20 15.77
N MET A 105 4.55 15.72 16.86
CA MET A 105 3.22 15.34 17.36
C MET A 105 2.10 15.39 16.32
N GLY A 106 2.16 16.34 15.37
CA GLY A 106 1.20 16.39 14.26
C GLY A 106 1.25 15.12 13.39
N LEU A 107 2.46 14.63 13.07
CA LEU A 107 2.65 13.40 12.31
C LEU A 107 2.16 12.16 13.08
N VAL A 108 2.46 12.11 14.38
CA VAL A 108 2.04 11.03 15.29
C VAL A 108 0.51 10.94 15.35
N ARG A 109 -0.16 12.08 15.58
CA ARG A 109 -1.63 12.17 15.66
C ARG A 109 -2.30 11.75 14.35
N ASP A 110 -1.79 12.22 13.22
CA ASP A 110 -2.36 11.85 11.91
C ASP A 110 -2.27 10.34 11.68
N HIS A 111 -1.11 9.73 11.95
CA HIS A 111 -0.92 8.29 11.80
C HIS A 111 -1.79 7.50 12.76
N ARG A 112 -1.87 7.90 14.04
CA ARG A 112 -2.79 7.29 15.01
C ARG A 112 -4.23 7.29 14.49
N ALA A 113 -4.72 8.44 14.02
CA ALA A 113 -6.06 8.54 13.46
C ALA A 113 -6.25 7.61 12.25
N TRP A 114 -5.25 7.49 11.37
CA TRP A 114 -5.31 6.59 10.21
C TRP A 114 -5.37 5.12 10.63
N PHE A 115 -4.55 4.69 11.59
CA PHE A 115 -4.54 3.32 12.09
C PHE A 115 -5.86 2.97 12.78
N CYS A 116 -6.37 3.85 13.64
CA CYS A 116 -7.67 3.67 14.27
C CYS A 116 -8.80 3.56 13.21
N ASN A 117 -8.79 4.43 12.20
CA ASN A 117 -9.79 4.39 11.12
C ASN A 117 -9.70 3.13 10.25
N ALA A 118 -8.49 2.57 10.10
CA ALA A 118 -8.25 1.30 9.42
C ALA A 118 -8.61 0.07 10.27
N GLY A 119 -8.93 0.25 11.55
CA GLY A 119 -9.21 -0.84 12.49
C GLY A 119 -7.97 -1.62 12.89
N GLN A 120 -6.79 -1.02 12.74
CA GLN A 120 -5.53 -1.64 13.11
C GLN A 120 -5.31 -1.59 14.62
N LEU A 121 -4.87 -2.71 15.18
CA LEU A 121 -4.47 -2.77 16.58
C LEU A 121 -3.18 -1.99 16.80
N THR A 122 -3.20 -1.11 17.79
CA THR A 122 -2.05 -0.35 18.25
C THR A 122 -1.84 -0.59 19.73
N GLN A 123 -0.59 -0.70 20.14
CA GLN A 123 -0.18 -0.73 21.54
C GLN A 123 0.28 0.66 21.95
N GLU A 124 -0.29 1.21 23.02
CA GLU A 124 0.20 2.45 23.63
C GLU A 124 1.63 2.23 24.14
N ARG A 125 2.49 3.23 23.92
CA ARG A 125 3.88 3.20 24.36
C ARG A 125 4.19 4.48 25.10
N ASP A 126 4.88 4.35 26.23
CA ASP A 126 5.46 5.49 26.93
C ASP A 126 6.75 5.91 26.19
N SER A 127 6.57 6.53 25.03
CA SER A 127 7.64 7.04 24.18
C SER A 127 7.16 8.24 23.38
N VAL A 128 8.08 9.00 22.80
CA VAL A 128 7.76 10.16 21.95
C VAL A 128 6.94 9.80 20.69
N PHE A 129 6.94 8.52 20.30
CA PHE A 129 6.13 7.99 19.20
C PHE A 129 4.68 7.73 19.63
N GLY A 130 4.42 7.61 20.93
CA GLY A 130 3.11 7.45 21.58
C GLY A 130 2.42 6.10 21.36
N PHE A 131 2.72 5.39 20.28
CA PHE A 131 2.15 4.07 20.02
C PHE A 131 3.05 3.23 19.12
N GLN A 132 2.78 1.94 19.09
CA GLN A 132 3.36 0.98 18.17
C GLN A 132 2.26 0.16 17.50
N THR A 133 2.39 -0.14 16.22
CA THR A 133 1.47 -1.03 15.52
C THR A 133 1.67 -2.47 15.96
N ALA A 134 0.60 -3.27 16.04
CA ALA A 134 0.69 -4.67 16.47
C ALA A 134 1.51 -5.59 15.54
N TYR A 135 1.69 -5.21 14.27
CA TYR A 135 2.50 -5.91 13.28
C TYR A 135 3.02 -4.88 12.26
N PRO A 136 4.14 -5.13 11.55
CA PRO A 136 4.87 -4.13 10.78
C PRO A 136 4.21 -3.79 9.44
N SER A 137 3.02 -3.18 9.52
CA SER A 137 2.15 -2.87 8.39
C SER A 137 2.74 -1.82 7.45
N ILE A 138 3.48 -0.84 8.00
CA ILE A 138 4.01 0.28 7.23
C ILE A 138 5.24 -0.18 6.46
N GLY A 139 6.13 -0.91 7.13
CA GLY A 139 7.28 -1.58 6.54
C GLY A 139 6.85 -2.49 5.40
N PHE A 140 5.87 -3.36 5.63
CA PHE A 140 5.30 -4.21 4.57
C PHE A 140 4.77 -3.39 3.37
N ALA A 141 4.02 -2.31 3.61
CA ALA A 141 3.55 -1.46 2.52
C ALA A 141 4.69 -0.78 1.74
N GLY A 142 5.79 -0.45 2.41
CA GLY A 142 7.02 0.07 1.81
C GLY A 142 7.75 -0.98 0.95
N ASP A 143 7.89 -2.20 1.46
CA ASP A 143 8.54 -3.31 0.77
C ASP A 143 7.72 -3.75 -0.46
N PHE A 144 6.40 -3.80 -0.32
CA PHE A 144 5.50 -4.08 -1.42
C PHE A 144 5.62 -3.01 -2.52
N ALA A 145 5.66 -1.73 -2.14
CA ALA A 145 5.90 -0.64 -3.08
C ALA A 145 7.27 -0.75 -3.77
N ALA A 146 8.30 -1.20 -3.07
CA ALA A 146 9.63 -1.42 -3.65
C ALA A 146 9.62 -2.54 -4.71
N LEU A 147 8.93 -3.65 -4.45
CA LEU A 147 8.74 -4.73 -5.42
C LEU A 147 8.04 -4.23 -6.69
N VAL A 148 6.97 -3.43 -6.53
CA VAL A 148 6.26 -2.85 -7.66
C VAL A 148 7.16 -1.89 -8.46
N LEU A 149 7.91 -1.02 -7.78
CA LEU A 149 8.84 -0.07 -8.42
C LEU A 149 9.92 -0.74 -9.26
N LYS A 150 10.43 -1.90 -8.82
CA LYS A 150 11.48 -2.64 -9.54
C LYS A 150 11.06 -3.02 -10.96
N HIS A 151 9.78 -3.30 -11.16
CA HIS A 151 9.22 -3.74 -12.45
C HIS A 151 8.39 -2.67 -13.15
N ALA A 152 7.85 -1.71 -12.41
CA ALA A 152 7.12 -0.57 -12.93
C ALA A 152 7.66 0.73 -12.29
N PRO A 153 8.77 1.29 -12.78
CA PRO A 153 9.39 2.49 -12.19
C PRO A 153 8.48 3.73 -12.19
N GLY A 154 7.53 3.79 -13.12
CA GLY A 154 6.50 4.82 -13.21
C GLY A 154 5.26 4.55 -12.36
N ALA A 155 5.26 3.49 -11.55
CA ALA A 155 4.10 3.12 -10.75
C ALA A 155 3.74 4.18 -9.72
N THR A 156 2.45 4.22 -9.40
CA THR A 156 1.84 5.17 -8.46
C THR A 156 1.31 4.45 -7.23
N LEU A 157 1.07 5.20 -6.15
CA LEU A 157 0.40 4.65 -4.97
C LEU A 157 -1.01 4.12 -5.30
N THR A 158 -1.73 4.74 -6.24
CA THR A 158 -3.01 4.23 -6.74
C THR A 158 -2.88 2.81 -7.27
N GLN A 159 -1.84 2.55 -8.06
CA GLN A 159 -1.59 1.23 -8.63
C GLN A 159 -1.21 0.20 -7.55
N VAL A 160 -0.43 0.60 -6.55
CA VAL A 160 -0.17 -0.25 -5.38
C VAL A 160 -1.46 -0.58 -4.62
N CYS A 161 -2.36 0.40 -4.41
CA CYS A 161 -3.64 0.15 -3.75
C CYS A 161 -4.52 -0.83 -4.55
N ILE A 162 -4.52 -0.74 -5.89
CA ILE A 162 -5.22 -1.71 -6.75
C ILE A 162 -4.65 -3.12 -6.60
N LEU A 163 -3.33 -3.26 -6.62
CA LEU A 163 -2.67 -4.55 -6.45
C LEU A 163 -2.96 -5.16 -5.08
N LEU A 164 -2.88 -4.36 -4.01
CA LEU A 164 -3.24 -4.80 -2.67
C LEU A 164 -4.70 -5.24 -2.57
N ALA A 165 -5.63 -4.51 -3.19
CA ALA A 165 -7.05 -4.88 -3.20
C ALA A 165 -7.31 -6.19 -3.98
N LEU A 166 -6.58 -6.45 -5.06
CA LEU A 166 -6.67 -7.72 -5.80
C LEU A 166 -6.07 -8.89 -5.03
N TRP A 167 -4.93 -8.67 -4.35
CA TRP A 167 -4.36 -9.68 -3.44
C TRP A 167 -5.29 -9.96 -2.26
N GLU A 168 -5.90 -8.91 -1.70
CA GLU A 168 -6.92 -9.02 -0.66
C GLU A 168 -8.11 -9.84 -1.14
N ALA A 169 -8.68 -9.53 -2.31
CA ALA A 169 -9.76 -10.31 -2.92
C ALA A 169 -9.40 -11.78 -3.06
N LYS A 170 -8.22 -12.07 -3.62
CA LYS A 170 -7.75 -13.43 -3.87
C LYS A 170 -7.53 -14.24 -2.59
N ILE A 171 -6.84 -13.65 -1.61
CA ILE A 171 -6.40 -14.35 -0.40
C ILE A 171 -7.50 -14.39 0.66
N VAL A 172 -8.13 -13.25 0.92
CA VAL A 172 -9.08 -13.08 2.03
C VAL A 172 -10.48 -13.50 1.62
N PHE A 173 -10.91 -13.10 0.43
CA PHE A 173 -12.30 -13.29 -0.03
C PHE A 173 -12.46 -14.41 -1.06
N ARG A 174 -11.36 -15.10 -1.41
CA ARG A 174 -11.30 -16.18 -2.41
C ARG A 174 -11.87 -15.77 -3.78
N GLN A 175 -11.79 -14.49 -4.10
CA GLN A 175 -12.20 -13.91 -5.38
C GLN A 175 -10.98 -13.66 -6.25
N SER A 176 -10.86 -14.38 -7.36
CA SER A 176 -9.69 -14.29 -8.25
C SER A 176 -9.73 -13.08 -9.20
N GLN A 177 -10.89 -12.45 -9.35
CA GLN A 177 -11.15 -11.37 -10.30
C GLN A 177 -12.01 -10.28 -9.66
N LEU A 178 -11.79 -9.04 -10.06
CA LEU A 178 -12.60 -7.89 -9.68
C LEU A 178 -12.92 -7.03 -10.91
N THR A 179 -14.05 -6.34 -10.88
CA THR A 179 -14.33 -5.30 -11.87
C THR A 179 -13.72 -3.96 -11.45
N ALA A 180 -13.66 -3.01 -12.38
CA ALA A 180 -13.33 -1.62 -12.05
C ALA A 180 -14.34 -1.03 -11.03
N ARG A 181 -15.60 -1.44 -11.06
CA ARG A 181 -16.60 -0.96 -10.09
C ARG A 181 -16.29 -1.45 -8.67
N ASP A 182 -15.88 -2.71 -8.54
CA ASP A 182 -15.51 -3.30 -7.24
C ASP A 182 -14.31 -2.58 -6.65
N LEU A 183 -13.27 -2.34 -7.47
CA LEU A 183 -12.08 -1.59 -7.07
C LEU A 183 -12.42 -0.14 -6.68
N ALA A 184 -13.25 0.54 -7.46
CA ALA A 184 -13.69 1.91 -7.16
C ALA A 184 -14.41 1.98 -5.81
N SER A 185 -15.33 1.04 -5.55
CA SER A 185 -16.06 0.94 -4.28
C SER A 185 -15.12 0.64 -3.10
N ARG A 186 -14.18 -0.31 -3.29
CA ARG A 186 -13.24 -0.76 -2.26
C ARG A 186 -12.23 0.31 -1.87
N LEU A 187 -11.75 1.09 -2.84
CA LEU A 187 -10.68 2.08 -2.67
C LEU A 187 -11.20 3.52 -2.55
N GLY A 188 -12.50 3.76 -2.79
CA GLY A 188 -13.07 5.10 -2.80
C GLY A 188 -12.53 5.98 -3.92
N LEU A 189 -12.20 5.39 -5.08
CA LEU A 189 -11.60 6.09 -6.22
C LEU A 189 -12.64 6.40 -7.30
N CYS A 190 -12.47 7.52 -7.99
CA CYS A 190 -13.29 7.84 -9.15
C CYS A 190 -12.89 7.02 -10.39
N LYS A 191 -13.85 6.83 -11.31
CA LYS A 191 -13.69 5.98 -12.50
C LYS A 191 -12.50 6.41 -13.39
N SER A 192 -12.29 7.72 -13.58
CA SER A 192 -11.22 8.23 -14.44
C SER A 192 -9.83 7.93 -13.88
N THR A 193 -9.59 8.17 -12.58
CA THR A 193 -8.33 7.82 -11.92
C THR A 193 -8.06 6.32 -11.97
N LEU A 194 -9.11 5.51 -11.75
CA LEU A 194 -8.98 4.06 -11.77
C LEU A 194 -8.65 3.53 -13.18
N SER A 195 -9.29 4.04 -14.23
CA SER A 195 -9.04 3.63 -15.61
C SER A 195 -7.59 3.87 -16.02
N THR A 196 -7.04 5.05 -15.74
CA THR A 196 -5.63 5.37 -16.04
C THR A 196 -4.67 4.46 -15.27
N ALA A 197 -4.94 4.19 -14.00
CA ALA A 197 -4.10 3.33 -13.17
C ALA A 197 -4.12 1.87 -13.65
N ILE A 198 -5.29 1.34 -14.01
CA ILE A 198 -5.45 -0.01 -14.57
C ILE A 198 -4.67 -0.15 -15.87
N MET A 199 -4.80 0.79 -16.81
CA MET A 199 -4.06 0.74 -18.07
C MET A 199 -2.54 0.64 -17.84
N GLY A 200 -2.01 1.42 -16.90
CA GLY A 200 -0.58 1.31 -16.55
C GLY A 200 -0.19 -0.03 -15.92
N LEU A 201 -1.09 -0.67 -15.15
CA LEU A 201 -0.85 -1.99 -14.57
C LEU A 201 -0.95 -3.13 -15.59
N VAL A 202 -1.83 -3.01 -16.57
CA VAL A 202 -1.92 -3.94 -17.71
C VAL A 202 -0.67 -3.79 -18.58
N GLY A 203 -0.27 -2.56 -18.90
CA GLY A 203 0.92 -2.29 -19.72
C GLY A 203 2.24 -2.71 -19.06
N SER A 204 2.30 -2.74 -17.73
CA SER A 204 3.43 -3.28 -16.96
C SER A 204 3.28 -4.78 -16.62
N GLU A 205 2.32 -5.45 -17.24
CA GLU A 205 2.07 -6.88 -17.07
C GLU A 205 1.88 -7.33 -15.60
N GLN A 206 1.40 -6.44 -14.74
CA GLN A 206 1.00 -6.76 -13.38
C GLN A 206 -0.39 -7.40 -13.35
N LEU A 207 -1.26 -6.99 -14.29
CA LEU A 207 -2.65 -7.42 -14.40
C LEU A 207 -3.00 -8.02 -15.76
N LEU A 208 -3.96 -8.94 -15.74
CA LEU A 208 -4.77 -9.34 -16.90
C LEU A 208 -6.07 -8.55 -16.87
N ALA A 209 -6.47 -8.03 -18.03
CA ALA A 209 -7.82 -7.54 -18.27
C ALA A 209 -8.47 -8.44 -19.32
N ARG A 210 -9.66 -8.95 -19.03
CA ARG A 210 -10.45 -9.79 -19.95
C ARG A 210 -11.91 -9.33 -19.93
N ALA A 211 -12.58 -9.43 -21.07
CA ALA A 211 -14.03 -9.24 -21.11
C ALA A 211 -14.73 -10.35 -20.30
N ASP A 212 -15.85 -10.02 -19.65
CA ASP A 212 -16.70 -11.02 -19.02
C ASP A 212 -17.31 -11.91 -20.12
N PRO A 213 -17.31 -13.25 -19.96
CA PRO A 213 -17.89 -14.16 -20.95
C PRO A 213 -19.38 -13.93 -21.23
N ASN A 214 -20.11 -13.35 -20.27
CA ASN A 214 -21.55 -13.15 -20.34
C ASN A 214 -21.94 -11.70 -20.64
N ASP A 215 -21.02 -10.74 -20.52
CA ASP A 215 -21.24 -9.32 -20.80
C ASP A 215 -19.93 -8.66 -21.27
N ASP A 216 -19.81 -8.46 -22.58
CA ASP A 216 -18.62 -7.88 -23.21
C ASP A 216 -18.32 -6.43 -22.77
N ARG A 217 -19.29 -5.76 -22.13
CA ARG A 217 -19.14 -4.41 -21.55
C ARG A 217 -18.44 -4.44 -20.20
N VAL A 218 -18.33 -5.60 -19.56
CA VAL A 218 -17.69 -5.78 -18.26
C VAL A 218 -16.26 -6.26 -18.45
N VAL A 219 -15.32 -5.59 -17.78
CA VAL A 219 -13.91 -5.99 -17.77
C VAL A 219 -13.56 -6.59 -16.41
N LEU A 220 -13.12 -7.84 -16.42
CA LEU A 220 -12.61 -8.59 -15.28
C LEU A 220 -11.10 -8.42 -15.19
N LEU A 221 -10.63 -8.03 -14.00
CA LEU A 221 -9.22 -7.77 -13.69
C LEU A 221 -8.68 -8.83 -12.75
N SER A 222 -7.55 -9.43 -13.08
CA SER A 222 -6.85 -10.38 -12.21
C SER A 222 -5.34 -10.16 -12.21
N LEU A 223 -4.67 -10.66 -11.18
CA LEU A 223 -3.20 -10.66 -11.09
C LEU A 223 -2.59 -11.61 -12.15
N ARG A 224 -1.45 -11.23 -12.73
CA ARG A 224 -0.63 -12.07 -13.64
C ARG A 224 0.23 -13.05 -12.85
N LEU A 225 -0.39 -14.10 -12.31
CA LEU A 225 0.27 -15.06 -11.41
C LEU A 225 1.40 -15.86 -12.08
N ASP A 226 1.44 -15.89 -13.41
CA ASP A 226 2.50 -16.49 -14.23
C ASP A 226 3.81 -15.69 -14.21
N LYS A 227 3.82 -14.47 -13.66
CA LYS A 227 4.97 -13.57 -13.68
C LYS A 227 5.74 -13.62 -12.36
N ALA A 228 7.06 -13.73 -12.46
CA ALA A 228 7.96 -13.82 -11.30
C ALA A 228 7.85 -12.63 -10.32
N TRP A 229 7.55 -11.42 -10.80
CA TRP A 229 7.38 -10.25 -9.91
C TRP A 229 6.04 -10.25 -9.17
N VAL A 230 5.01 -10.89 -9.71
CA VAL A 230 3.74 -11.12 -9.01
C VAL A 230 3.94 -12.25 -7.99
N GLN A 231 4.74 -13.26 -8.31
CA GLN A 231 5.17 -14.27 -7.32
C GLN A 231 5.93 -13.61 -6.16
N GLY A 232 6.86 -12.69 -6.42
CA GLY A 232 7.57 -11.98 -5.35
C GLY A 232 6.64 -11.16 -4.44
N GLN A 233 5.54 -10.61 -4.97
CA GLN A 233 4.50 -9.98 -4.15
C GLN A 233 3.78 -11.01 -3.26
N GLN A 234 3.47 -12.18 -3.81
CA GLN A 234 2.85 -13.28 -3.08
C GLN A 234 3.73 -13.76 -1.92
N ASP A 235 5.02 -13.96 -2.18
CA ASP A 235 5.99 -14.42 -1.18
C ASP A 235 6.13 -13.42 -0.04
N LEU A 236 6.18 -12.12 -0.37
CA LEU A 236 6.20 -11.04 0.61
C LEU A 236 4.92 -11.04 1.46
N ILE A 237 3.74 -11.22 0.84
CA ILE A 237 2.48 -11.32 1.57
C ILE A 237 2.47 -12.54 2.50
N HIS A 238 2.92 -13.71 2.04
CA HIS A 238 3.00 -14.90 2.90
C HIS A 238 3.93 -14.69 4.09
N SER A 239 5.12 -14.13 3.87
CA SER A 239 6.04 -13.81 4.96
C SER A 239 5.44 -12.83 5.97
N PHE A 240 4.72 -11.81 5.49
CA PHE A 240 4.03 -10.84 6.35
C PHE A 240 2.93 -11.50 7.19
N LEU A 241 2.14 -12.39 6.60
CA LEU A 241 1.04 -13.07 7.29
C LEU A 241 1.53 -14.10 8.32
N GLN A 242 2.75 -14.63 8.18
CA GLN A 242 3.36 -15.56 9.15
C GLN A 242 3.98 -14.86 10.36
N LYS A 243 4.38 -13.60 10.23
CA LYS A 243 5.03 -12.82 11.30
C LYS A 243 4.06 -12.09 12.23
N ARG A 244 2.76 -12.41 12.15
CA ARG A 244 1.68 -11.77 12.91
C ARG A 244 1.29 -12.55 14.16
#